data_AF-W4K1T9-F1
#
_entry.id   AF-W4K1T9-F1
#
_cell.length_a   1.000
_cell.length_b   1.000
_cell.length_c   1.000
_cell.angle_alpha   90.00
_cell.angle_beta   90.00
_cell.angle_gamma   90.00
#
_symmetry.space_group_name_H-M   'P 1'
#
loop_
_entity.id
_entity.type
_entity.pdbx_description
1 polymer ?
#
loop_
_entity_poly.entity_id
_entity_poly.type
_entity_poly.pdbx_seq_one_letter_code
_entity_poly.pdbx_strand_id
1 'polypeptide(L)'
;MLTPSSPRHPSLLLFAFVVWLGLTSEAVHAQVVVTIENTNPQISYFPSVCNVTGDQTRSAACDGQWQILPLAGASSGSVTSTYGPSPATDNIIPQLFLVLRGTSFVLRTSTSSNATVNVTLTANPSRLDISTIVDSSLGSVSAVDLPVNEDLTVALTYIPRPDGAVTRFDIDSITVTAADSK
;
A
#
# COMPACT_ATOMS: atom_id res chain seq x y z
N MET A 1 40.86 -31.85 -65.00
CA MET A 1 39.84 -32.14 -63.97
C MET A 1 40.28 -31.40 -62.71
N LEU A 2 39.74 -30.20 -62.47
CA LEU A 2 40.16 -29.29 -61.39
C LEU A 2 38.94 -29.05 -60.51
N THR A 3 39.02 -29.45 -59.24
CA THR A 3 38.01 -29.18 -58.21
C THR A 3 38.40 -27.93 -57.41
N PRO A 4 37.50 -26.95 -57.20
CA PRO A 4 37.80 -25.79 -56.37
C PRO A 4 37.61 -26.13 -54.88
N SER A 5 38.62 -25.81 -54.07
CA SER A 5 38.59 -25.86 -52.61
C SER A 5 37.84 -24.64 -52.06
N SER A 6 36.70 -24.88 -51.40
CA SER A 6 35.91 -23.86 -50.71
C SER A 6 36.60 -23.38 -49.43
N PRO A 7 36.77 -22.07 -49.19
CA PRO A 7 37.27 -21.56 -47.92
C PRO A 7 36.13 -21.57 -46.89
N ARG A 8 36.34 -22.27 -45.77
CA ARG A 8 35.49 -22.16 -44.58
C ARG A 8 35.84 -20.85 -43.86
N HIS A 9 34.89 -19.93 -43.74
CA HIS A 9 35.05 -18.67 -43.00
C HIS A 9 34.32 -18.76 -41.65
N PRO A 10 34.94 -19.32 -40.59
CA PRO A 10 34.34 -19.39 -39.26
C PRO A 10 34.25 -18.01 -38.56
N SER A 11 34.90 -16.98 -39.10
CA SER A 11 35.02 -15.65 -38.47
C SER A 11 33.73 -14.81 -38.58
N LEU A 12 32.93 -15.01 -39.64
CA LEU A 12 31.69 -14.25 -39.88
C LEU A 12 30.54 -14.67 -38.95
N LEU A 13 30.50 -15.95 -38.57
CA LEU A 13 29.49 -16.49 -37.65
C LEU A 13 29.69 -15.99 -36.21
N LEU A 14 30.96 -15.81 -35.79
CA LEU A 14 31.31 -15.34 -34.46
C LEU A 14 30.94 -13.86 -34.25
N PHE A 15 31.14 -13.01 -35.27
CA PHE A 15 30.72 -11.61 -35.23
C PHE A 15 29.19 -11.45 -35.17
N ALA A 16 28.44 -12.26 -35.93
CA ALA A 16 26.98 -12.25 -35.89
C ALA A 16 26.44 -12.65 -34.51
N PHE A 17 27.10 -13.59 -33.83
CA PHE A 17 26.72 -14.04 -32.49
C PHE A 17 26.96 -12.97 -31.42
N VAL A 18 28.07 -12.23 -31.49
CA VAL A 18 28.40 -11.15 -30.53
C VAL A 18 27.48 -9.93 -30.71
N VAL A 19 27.09 -9.59 -31.95
CA VAL A 19 26.10 -8.52 -32.19
C VAL A 19 24.72 -8.91 -31.67
N TRP A 20 24.31 -10.17 -31.81
CA TRP A 20 23.05 -10.67 -31.24
C TRP A 20 23.03 -10.63 -29.71
N LEU A 21 24.14 -10.95 -29.04
CA LEU A 21 24.25 -10.86 -27.57
C LEU A 21 24.24 -9.42 -27.03
N GLY A 22 24.58 -8.42 -27.85
CA GLY A 22 24.55 -7.01 -27.46
C GLY A 22 23.18 -6.35 -27.52
N LEU A 23 22.21 -6.94 -28.23
CA LEU A 23 20.86 -6.39 -28.44
C LEU A 23 19.82 -6.88 -27.43
N THR A 24 20.16 -7.82 -26.55
CA THR A 24 19.24 -8.38 -25.54
C THR A 24 19.60 -7.97 -24.11
N SER A 25 20.20 -6.79 -23.92
CA SER A 25 20.28 -6.20 -22.58
C SER A 25 18.92 -5.61 -22.23
N GLU A 26 17.98 -6.46 -21.80
CA GLU A 26 16.80 -5.97 -21.10
C GLU A 26 17.28 -5.20 -19.86
N ALA A 27 16.90 -3.93 -19.77
CA ALA A 27 17.17 -3.13 -18.59
C ALA A 27 16.40 -3.75 -17.41
N VAL A 28 17.08 -4.53 -16.58
CA VAL A 28 16.53 -5.02 -15.33
C VAL A 28 16.39 -3.83 -14.39
N HIS A 29 15.18 -3.27 -14.31
CA HIS A 29 14.83 -2.30 -13.29
C HIS A 29 14.63 -3.06 -11.97
N ALA A 30 15.40 -2.73 -10.94
CA ALA A 30 15.13 -3.23 -9.60
C ALA A 30 13.80 -2.63 -9.11
N GLN A 31 13.00 -3.44 -8.40
CA GLN A 31 11.81 -2.97 -7.71
C GLN A 31 12.12 -2.86 -6.23
N VAL A 32 11.74 -1.74 -5.62
CA VAL A 32 11.88 -1.51 -4.18
C VAL A 32 10.51 -1.71 -3.55
N VAL A 33 10.42 -2.63 -2.61
CA VAL A 33 9.21 -2.86 -1.81
C VAL A 33 9.44 -2.29 -0.42
N VAL A 34 8.59 -1.34 -0.02
CA VAL A 34 8.64 -0.68 1.29
C VAL A 34 7.38 -1.01 2.05
N THR A 35 7.54 -1.50 3.29
CA THR A 35 6.43 -1.65 4.24
C THR A 35 6.43 -0.48 5.21
N ILE A 36 5.29 0.21 5.26
CA ILE A 36 4.97 1.30 6.16
C ILE A 36 4.09 0.69 7.27
N GLU A 37 4.66 0.59 8.47
CA GLU A 37 3.96 0.08 9.65
C GLU A 37 2.80 1.01 10.07
N ASN A 38 1.78 0.47 10.72
CA ASN A 38 0.61 1.19 11.23
C ASN A 38 0.92 2.38 12.17
N THR A 39 2.11 2.43 12.77
CA THR A 39 2.54 3.53 13.66
C THR A 39 3.53 4.48 13.00
N ASN A 40 3.79 4.31 11.70
CA ASN A 40 4.76 5.13 10.98
C ASN A 40 4.35 6.62 11.02
N PRO A 41 5.27 7.54 11.35
CA PRO A 41 4.97 8.97 11.48
C PRO A 41 4.54 9.66 10.18
N GLN A 42 4.73 9.03 9.01
CA GLN A 42 4.21 9.54 7.74
C GLN A 42 2.69 9.35 7.62
N ILE A 43 2.09 8.49 8.43
CA ILE A 43 0.65 8.27 8.46
C ILE A 43 0.00 9.32 9.37
N SER A 44 -0.92 10.09 8.79
CA SER A 44 -1.71 11.07 9.54
C SER A 44 -3.09 10.51 9.88
N TYR A 45 -3.33 10.31 11.17
CA TYR A 45 -4.62 9.86 11.69
C TYR A 45 -5.46 11.05 12.14
N PHE A 46 -6.75 11.02 11.79
CA PHE A 46 -7.72 12.01 12.22
C PHE A 46 -8.99 11.35 12.74
N PRO A 47 -9.46 11.60 13.97
CA PRO A 47 -8.76 12.29 15.06
C PRO A 47 -7.38 11.68 15.36
N SER A 48 -6.51 12.39 16.08
CA SER A 48 -5.18 11.87 16.39
C SER A 48 -5.22 10.55 17.17
N VAL A 49 -4.15 9.75 17.06
CA VAL A 49 -4.03 8.50 17.82
C VAL A 49 -4.01 8.78 19.34
N CYS A 50 -4.91 8.12 20.04
CA CYS A 50 -5.00 8.05 21.48
C CYS A 50 -4.04 6.98 22.00
N ASN A 51 -3.02 7.40 22.75
CA ASN A 51 -2.05 6.47 23.33
C ASN A 51 -2.49 6.08 24.75
N VAL A 52 -3.08 4.90 24.89
CA VAL A 52 -3.41 4.31 26.19
C VAL A 52 -2.37 3.28 26.57
N THR A 53 -1.71 3.49 27.70
CA THR A 53 -0.72 2.57 28.22
C THR A 53 -1.40 1.34 28.83
N GLY A 54 -1.11 0.15 28.28
CA GLY A 54 -1.59 -1.13 28.81
C GLY A 54 -1.91 -2.15 27.72
N ASP A 55 -1.99 -3.42 28.10
CA ASP A 55 -2.39 -4.54 27.24
C ASP A 55 -3.92 -4.59 27.08
N GLN A 56 -4.50 -3.49 26.59
CA GLN A 56 -5.95 -3.35 26.44
C GLN A 56 -6.39 -3.59 25.00
N THR A 57 -7.51 -4.30 24.84
CA THR A 57 -8.14 -4.61 23.54
C THR A 57 -9.00 -3.46 22.99
N ARG A 58 -9.38 -2.50 23.84
CA ARG A 58 -10.05 -1.22 23.51
C ARG A 58 -10.13 -0.39 24.79
N SER A 59 -9.79 0.89 24.73
CA SER A 59 -10.02 1.83 25.83
C SER A 59 -11.20 2.74 25.56
N ALA A 60 -12.13 2.82 26.53
CA ALA A 60 -13.24 3.77 26.48
C ALA A 60 -12.77 5.24 26.50
N ALA A 61 -11.57 5.51 27.03
CA ALA A 61 -10.97 6.85 27.00
C ALA A 61 -10.58 7.29 25.57
N CYS A 62 -10.51 6.35 24.62
CA CYS A 62 -10.19 6.59 23.21
C CYS A 62 -11.40 6.40 22.29
N ASP A 63 -12.62 6.35 22.84
CA ASP A 63 -13.81 6.21 22.01
C ASP A 63 -13.93 7.36 21.00
N GLY A 64 -14.15 7.02 19.72
CA GLY A 64 -14.17 8.00 18.63
C GLY A 64 -12.81 8.33 18.03
N GLN A 65 -11.71 7.92 18.66
CA GLN A 65 -10.35 8.16 18.18
C GLN A 65 -9.73 6.90 17.57
N TRP A 66 -8.52 7.07 17.03
CA TRP A 66 -7.65 5.95 16.70
C TRP A 66 -6.89 5.51 17.95
N GLN A 67 -6.56 4.23 18.06
CA GLN A 67 -5.80 3.68 19.19
C GLN A 67 -4.91 2.52 18.73
N ILE A 68 -3.74 2.37 19.33
CA ILE A 68 -2.82 1.27 19.01
C ILE A 68 -3.18 0.09 19.90
N LEU A 69 -3.52 -1.05 19.28
CA LEU A 69 -3.90 -2.27 19.98
C LEU A 69 -2.88 -3.38 19.71
N PRO A 70 -2.42 -4.10 20.74
CA PRO A 70 -1.62 -5.29 20.54
C PRO A 70 -2.46 -6.35 19.81
N LEU A 71 -1.88 -6.98 18.79
CA LEU A 71 -2.55 -8.03 18.04
C LEU A 71 -1.56 -9.08 17.55
N ALA A 72 -1.68 -10.29 18.08
CA ALA A 72 -0.88 -11.42 17.63
C ALA A 72 -1.15 -11.71 16.13
N GLY A 73 -0.08 -11.78 15.34
CA GLY A 73 -0.16 -12.01 13.89
C GLY A 73 -0.26 -10.75 13.03
N ALA A 74 -0.34 -9.56 13.63
CA ALA A 74 -0.14 -8.29 12.92
C ALA A 74 1.34 -8.13 12.51
N SER A 75 1.59 -7.38 11.43
CA SER A 75 2.91 -7.19 10.83
C SER A 75 3.93 -6.62 11.83
N SER A 76 3.51 -5.65 12.66
CA SER A 76 4.33 -5.02 13.70
C SER A 76 4.08 -5.57 15.12
N GLY A 77 3.24 -6.59 15.26
CA GLY A 77 2.69 -7.04 16.56
C GLY A 77 1.59 -6.14 17.13
N SER A 78 1.21 -5.08 16.41
CA SER A 78 0.11 -4.18 16.77
C SER A 78 -0.68 -3.75 15.53
N VAL A 79 -1.87 -3.20 15.76
CA VAL A 79 -2.67 -2.53 14.73
C VAL A 79 -3.11 -1.16 15.23
N THR A 80 -3.28 -0.20 14.32
CA THR A 80 -3.88 1.08 14.66
C THR A 80 -5.36 1.01 14.28
N SER A 81 -6.21 1.08 15.29
CA SER A 81 -7.63 0.73 15.21
C SER A 81 -8.52 1.91 15.53
N THR A 82 -9.70 1.94 14.91
CA THR A 82 -10.80 2.82 15.30
C THR A 82 -12.12 2.03 15.31
N TYR A 83 -13.05 2.50 16.13
CA TYR A 83 -14.40 1.94 16.26
C TYR A 83 -15.48 2.85 15.65
N GLY A 84 -15.06 3.80 14.82
CA GLY A 84 -15.92 4.80 14.22
C GLY A 84 -16.13 6.04 15.09
N PRO A 85 -17.04 6.95 14.68
CA PRO A 85 -17.35 8.16 15.42
C PRO A 85 -17.99 7.85 16.77
N SER A 86 -17.74 8.72 17.76
CA SER A 86 -18.35 8.65 19.09
C SER A 86 -18.86 10.02 19.52
N PRO A 87 -19.97 10.11 20.28
CA PRO A 87 -20.41 11.35 20.90
C PRO A 87 -19.35 11.97 21.84
N ALA A 88 -18.42 11.17 22.37
CA ALA A 88 -17.31 11.66 23.20
C ALA A 88 -16.33 12.56 22.43
N THR A 89 -16.33 12.48 21.10
CA THR A 89 -15.47 13.26 20.19
C THR A 89 -16.30 13.94 19.11
N ASP A 90 -17.48 14.48 19.48
CA ASP A 90 -18.39 15.21 18.59
C ASP A 90 -18.81 14.44 17.32
N ASN A 91 -18.77 13.10 17.38
CA ASN A 91 -19.04 12.21 16.25
C ASN A 91 -18.14 12.47 15.02
N ILE A 92 -16.90 12.90 15.24
CA ILE A 92 -15.91 13.05 14.16
C ILE A 92 -15.68 11.70 13.48
N ILE A 93 -15.75 11.68 12.15
CA ILE A 93 -15.50 10.48 11.34
C ILE A 93 -13.99 10.20 11.28
N PRO A 94 -13.54 9.00 11.70
CA PRO A 94 -12.15 8.60 11.59
C PRO A 94 -11.66 8.52 10.13
N GLN A 95 -10.50 9.11 9.89
CA GLN A 95 -9.81 9.16 8.62
C GLN A 95 -8.30 8.90 8.79
N LEU A 96 -7.68 8.37 7.74
CA LEU A 96 -6.24 8.24 7.59
C LEU A 96 -5.82 8.94 6.31
N PHE A 97 -4.68 9.62 6.34
CA PHE A 97 -4.03 10.22 5.17
C PHE A 97 -2.57 9.77 5.08
N LEU A 98 -2.12 9.45 3.87
CA LEU A 98 -0.73 9.11 3.57
C LEU A 98 -0.37 9.63 2.18
N VAL A 99 0.79 10.28 2.07
CA VAL A 99 1.38 10.60 0.77
C VAL A 99 2.46 9.58 0.46
N LEU A 100 2.38 8.96 -0.70
CA LEU A 100 3.33 7.94 -1.15
C LEU A 100 3.66 8.11 -2.63
N ARG A 101 4.77 7.51 -3.07
CA ARG A 101 5.14 7.40 -4.48
C ARG A 101 5.47 5.96 -4.78
N GLY A 102 4.85 5.41 -5.82
CA GLY A 102 5.02 4.01 -6.20
C GLY A 102 4.10 3.61 -7.35
N THR A 103 4.34 2.43 -7.90
CA THR A 103 3.56 1.80 -8.97
C THR A 103 2.45 0.90 -8.43
N SER A 104 2.54 0.49 -7.16
CA SER A 104 1.47 -0.24 -6.49
C SER A 104 1.39 0.11 -5.01
N PHE A 105 0.18 0.01 -4.47
CA PHE A 105 -0.15 0.17 -3.06
C PHE A 105 -0.96 -1.03 -2.59
N VAL A 106 -0.67 -1.54 -1.40
CA VAL A 106 -1.46 -2.56 -0.71
C VAL A 106 -1.70 -2.12 0.72
N LEU A 107 -2.96 -1.91 1.08
CA LEU A 107 -3.41 -1.79 2.46
C LEU A 107 -3.71 -3.19 3.01
N ARG A 108 -3.13 -3.53 4.16
CA ARG A 108 -3.51 -4.72 4.94
C ARG A 108 -4.30 -4.31 6.17
N THR A 109 -5.41 -5.01 6.40
CA THR A 109 -6.26 -4.88 7.59
C THR A 109 -6.16 -6.15 8.41
N SER A 110 -6.60 -6.09 9.67
CA SER A 110 -6.57 -7.26 10.54
C SER A 110 -7.77 -8.19 10.33
N THR A 111 -7.66 -9.44 10.79
CA THR A 111 -8.78 -10.40 10.81
C THR A 111 -9.92 -9.99 11.75
N SER A 112 -9.69 -9.02 12.65
CA SER A 112 -10.72 -8.45 13.53
C SER A 112 -11.44 -7.25 12.91
N SER A 113 -11.00 -6.78 11.74
CA SER A 113 -11.59 -5.64 11.05
C SER A 113 -12.90 -6.04 10.34
N ASN A 114 -13.94 -5.22 10.47
CA ASN A 114 -15.27 -5.48 9.89
C ASN A 114 -16.06 -4.20 9.56
N ALA A 115 -15.36 -3.07 9.46
CA ALA A 115 -15.92 -1.78 9.06
C ALA A 115 -15.99 -1.63 7.54
N THR A 116 -16.94 -0.82 7.09
CA THR A 116 -16.98 -0.28 5.73
C THR A 116 -16.11 0.98 5.65
N VAL A 117 -15.26 1.05 4.64
CA VAL A 117 -14.29 2.14 4.47
C VAL A 117 -14.34 2.64 3.03
N ASN A 118 -14.30 3.96 2.84
CA ASN A 118 -14.03 4.53 1.53
C ASN A 118 -12.52 4.71 1.36
N VAL A 119 -11.96 4.15 0.29
CA VAL A 119 -10.55 4.26 -0.08
C VAL A 119 -10.44 5.19 -1.26
N THR A 120 -9.75 6.31 -1.09
CA THR A 120 -9.49 7.27 -2.15
C THR A 120 -8.00 7.39 -2.45
N LEU A 121 -7.67 7.41 -3.74
CA LEU A 121 -6.33 7.66 -4.24
C LEU A 121 -6.40 8.80 -5.25
N THR A 122 -5.64 9.86 -5.01
CA THR A 122 -5.55 10.99 -5.93
C THR A 122 -4.11 11.28 -6.32
N ALA A 123 -3.87 11.68 -7.57
CA ALA A 123 -2.55 12.09 -8.07
C ALA A 123 -2.66 13.31 -8.99
N ASN A 124 -1.64 14.16 -8.95
CA ASN A 124 -1.50 15.35 -9.77
C ASN A 124 -0.05 15.41 -10.28
N PRO A 125 0.23 15.60 -11.60
CA PRO A 125 -0.64 16.12 -12.65
C PRO A 125 -1.53 15.14 -13.43
N SER A 126 -1.41 13.82 -13.26
CA SER A 126 -2.17 12.83 -14.05
C SER A 126 -3.69 12.92 -13.89
N ARG A 127 -4.18 13.62 -12.85
CA ARG A 127 -5.60 13.70 -12.48
C ARG A 127 -6.20 12.33 -12.18
N LEU A 128 -5.40 11.41 -11.67
CA LEU A 128 -5.91 10.18 -11.08
C LEU A 128 -6.83 10.54 -9.91
N ASP A 129 -8.05 10.02 -9.93
CA ASP A 129 -9.00 10.11 -8.82
C ASP A 129 -9.78 8.80 -8.78
N ILE A 130 -9.42 7.94 -7.83
CA ILE A 130 -10.07 6.65 -7.58
C ILE A 130 -10.75 6.77 -6.22
N SER A 131 -12.01 6.33 -6.14
CA SER A 131 -12.77 6.22 -4.90
C SER A 131 -13.52 4.90 -4.89
N THR A 132 -13.27 4.05 -3.89
CA THR A 132 -13.92 2.74 -3.77
C THR A 132 -14.32 2.44 -2.33
N ILE A 133 -15.51 1.88 -2.17
CA ILE A 133 -16.01 1.42 -0.87
C ILE A 133 -15.65 -0.05 -0.70
N VAL A 134 -15.04 -0.39 0.42
CA VAL A 134 -14.56 -1.75 0.73
C VAL A 134 -15.03 -2.19 2.12
N ASP A 135 -15.23 -3.49 2.28
CA ASP A 135 -15.35 -4.11 3.59
C ASP A 135 -13.95 -4.50 4.08
N SER A 136 -13.55 -3.97 5.23
CA SER A 136 -12.22 -4.21 5.80
C SER A 136 -12.00 -5.65 6.27
N SER A 137 -13.04 -6.49 6.33
CA SER A 137 -12.90 -7.93 6.60
C SER A 137 -12.27 -8.71 5.45
N LEU A 138 -12.13 -8.10 4.26
CA LEU A 138 -11.42 -8.69 3.11
C LEU A 138 -9.92 -8.89 3.38
N GLY A 139 -9.36 -8.26 4.42
CA GLY A 139 -7.97 -8.42 4.84
C GLY A 139 -6.96 -7.60 4.03
N SER A 140 -7.24 -7.28 2.76
CA SER A 140 -6.38 -6.41 1.96
C SER A 140 -7.09 -5.69 0.82
N VAL A 141 -6.60 -4.51 0.48
CA VAL A 141 -7.01 -3.73 -0.69
C VAL A 141 -5.77 -3.30 -1.45
N SER A 142 -5.77 -3.43 -2.77
CA SER A 142 -4.62 -3.09 -3.61
C SER A 142 -4.99 -2.19 -4.77
N ALA A 143 -4.09 -1.28 -5.12
CA ALA A 143 -4.10 -0.55 -6.37
C ALA A 143 -2.77 -0.79 -7.10
N VAL A 144 -2.84 -1.02 -8.41
CA VAL A 144 -1.70 -1.29 -9.29
C VAL A 144 -1.71 -0.30 -10.45
N ASP A 145 -0.63 -0.29 -11.23
CA ASP A 145 -0.45 0.61 -12.37
C ASP A 145 -0.60 2.09 -11.99
N LEU A 146 -0.12 2.44 -10.79
CA LEU A 146 -0.14 3.80 -10.28
C LEU A 146 0.94 4.65 -10.97
N PRO A 147 0.71 5.98 -11.15
CA PRO A 147 1.67 6.89 -11.77
C PRO A 147 3.02 6.91 -11.05
N VAL A 148 4.04 6.33 -11.67
CA VAL A 148 5.37 6.08 -11.06
C VAL A 148 6.11 7.33 -10.57
N ASN A 149 5.84 8.49 -11.19
CA ASN A 149 6.59 9.74 -10.95
C ASN A 149 5.76 10.80 -10.22
N GLU A 150 4.60 10.44 -9.67
CA GLU A 150 3.70 11.38 -9.01
C GLU A 150 3.51 10.99 -7.55
N ASP A 151 3.29 12.01 -6.71
CA ASP A 151 2.88 11.78 -5.34
C ASP A 151 1.38 11.46 -5.32
N LEU A 152 1.07 10.32 -4.72
CA LEU A 152 -0.28 9.81 -4.51
C LEU A 152 -0.72 10.17 -3.11
N THR A 153 -1.85 10.84 -3.00
CA THR A 153 -2.53 11.03 -1.72
C THR A 153 -3.54 9.90 -1.54
N VAL A 154 -3.26 9.04 -0.56
CA VAL A 154 -4.19 8.03 -0.08
C VAL A 154 -5.00 8.62 1.06
N ALA A 155 -6.32 8.50 0.98
CA ALA A 155 -7.20 8.75 2.11
C ALA A 155 -8.10 7.54 2.36
N LEU A 156 -8.25 7.18 3.63
CA LEU A 156 -9.16 6.13 4.08
C LEU A 156 -10.17 6.78 5.00
N THR A 157 -11.45 6.65 4.70
CA THR A 157 -12.53 7.26 5.48
C THR A 157 -13.46 6.18 6.01
N TYR A 158 -13.60 6.09 7.33
CA TYR A 158 -14.56 5.18 7.96
C TYR A 158 -15.99 5.56 7.56
N ILE A 159 -16.82 4.58 7.21
CA ILE A 159 -18.25 4.79 6.91
C ILE A 159 -19.08 4.22 8.06
N PRO A 160 -19.74 5.08 8.88
CA PRO A 160 -20.63 4.62 9.93
C PRO A 160 -21.80 3.81 9.39
N ARG A 161 -22.16 2.74 10.09
CA ARG A 161 -23.34 1.97 9.71
C ARG A 161 -24.62 2.76 9.98
N PRO A 162 -25.62 2.71 9.08
CA PRO A 162 -26.89 3.42 9.27
C PRO A 162 -27.68 2.96 10.51
N ASP A 163 -27.45 1.73 10.98
CA ASP A 163 -28.09 1.15 12.16
C ASP A 163 -27.41 1.54 13.49
N GLY A 164 -26.30 2.28 13.43
CA GLY A 164 -25.51 2.67 14.60
C GLY A 164 -24.67 1.53 15.19
N ALA A 165 -24.60 0.35 14.55
CA ALA A 165 -23.76 -0.73 15.03
C ALA A 165 -22.27 -0.36 14.94
N VAL A 166 -21.56 -0.59 16.04
CA VAL A 166 -20.12 -0.33 16.12
C VAL A 166 -19.37 -1.39 15.31
N THR A 167 -18.53 -0.94 14.39
CA THR A 167 -17.60 -1.80 13.64
C THR A 167 -16.17 -1.36 13.87
N ARG A 168 -15.22 -2.27 13.66
CA ARG A 168 -13.80 -2.06 13.88
C ARG A 168 -13.10 -1.89 12.55
N PHE A 169 -12.29 -0.85 12.42
CA PHE A 169 -11.39 -0.67 11.30
C PHE A 169 -9.95 -0.67 11.79
N ASP A 170 -9.14 -1.58 11.25
CA ASP A 170 -7.73 -1.74 11.60
C ASP A 170 -6.81 -1.43 10.43
N ILE A 171 -5.77 -0.66 10.72
CA ILE A 171 -4.58 -0.52 9.87
C ILE A 171 -3.50 -1.44 10.45
N ASP A 172 -3.09 -2.42 9.68
CA ASP A 172 -1.97 -3.31 10.04
C ASP A 172 -0.67 -2.83 9.38
N SER A 173 -0.67 -2.75 8.05
CA SER A 173 0.48 -2.25 7.31
C SER A 173 0.07 -1.74 5.94
N ILE A 174 0.91 -0.87 5.38
CA ILE A 174 0.80 -0.41 4.00
C ILE A 174 2.07 -0.81 3.25
N THR A 175 1.95 -1.54 2.16
CA THR A 175 3.08 -1.90 1.31
C THR A 175 3.04 -1.09 0.01
N VAL A 176 4.17 -0.51 -0.35
CA VAL A 176 4.34 0.26 -1.58
C VAL A 176 5.45 -0.37 -2.41
N THR A 177 5.19 -0.59 -3.69
CA THR A 177 6.22 -0.99 -4.66
C THR A 177 6.57 0.23 -5.49
N ALA A 178 7.86 0.52 -5.63
CA ALA A 178 8.38 1.58 -6.48
C ALA A 178 9.44 1.03 -7.43
N ALA A 179 9.61 1.68 -8.59
CA ALA A 179 10.75 1.42 -9.46
C ALA A 179 12.01 2.03 -8.83
N ASP A 180 13.11 1.28 -8.79
CA ASP A 180 14.41 1.80 -8.39
C ASP A 180 14.88 2.83 -9.44
N SER A 181 14.94 4.09 -9.03
CA SER A 181 15.50 5.16 -9.85
C SER A 181 17.01 5.22 -9.59
N LYS A 182 17.79 4.60 -10.48
CA LYS A 182 19.21 4.97 -10.64
C LYS A 182 19.33 6.28 -11.41
#